data_AF-A0A972UJW9-F1
#
_entry.id   AF-A0A972UJW9-F1
#
_cell.length_a   1.000
_cell.length_b   1.000
_cell.length_c   1.000
_cell.angle_alpha   90.00
_cell.angle_beta   90.00
_cell.angle_gamma   90.00
#
_symmetry.space_group_name_H-M   'P 1'
#
loop_
_entity.id
_entity.type
_entity.pdbx_description
1 polymer ?
#
loop_
_entity_poly.entity_id
_entity_poly.type
_entity_poly.pdbx_seq_one_letter_code
_entity_poly.pdbx_strand_id
1 'polypeptide(L)'
;MPFDPYSLTIILLGLAFGSFFKGLTGMGLPLVAVPILAGFLGAEHAIVVMQIPGLVSNIWLVWSHRRSAVEAPMRFDMIVPSVLAVVAGVWFLDFADERVTV
;
A
#
# COMPACT_ATOMS: atom_id res chain seq x y z
N MET A 1 -12.80 -21.10 2.44
CA MET A 1 -12.06 -20.02 3.11
C MET A 1 -12.91 -18.75 3.05
N PRO A 2 -13.59 -18.38 4.14
CA PRO A 2 -13.82 -16.95 4.36
C PRO A 2 -13.77 -16.56 5.84
N PHE A 3 -12.94 -15.56 6.17
CA PHE A 3 -13.01 -14.73 7.37
C PHE A 3 -13.06 -15.44 8.73
N ASP A 4 -11.99 -16.17 9.08
CA ASP A 4 -11.78 -16.59 10.47
C ASP A 4 -11.58 -15.34 11.37
N PRO A 5 -12.28 -15.19 12.51
CA PRO A 5 -12.17 -14.01 13.39
C PRO A 5 -10.74 -13.70 13.82
N TYR A 6 -9.90 -14.72 13.92
CA TYR A 6 -8.48 -14.59 14.19
C TYR A 6 -7.75 -13.80 13.10
N SER A 7 -7.99 -14.12 11.83
CA SER A 7 -7.37 -13.42 10.69
C SER A 7 -7.81 -11.96 10.60
N LEU A 8 -9.10 -11.69 10.86
CA LEU A 8 -9.64 -10.33 10.91
C LEU A 8 -8.98 -9.48 12.00
N THR A 9 -8.72 -10.08 13.17
CA THR A 9 -8.05 -9.40 14.27
C THR A 9 -6.63 -9.00 13.91
N ILE A 10 -5.89 -9.91 13.26
CA ILE A 10 -4.52 -9.63 12.78
C ILE A 10 -4.53 -8.51 11.75
N ILE A 11 -5.46 -8.53 10.79
CA ILE A 11 -5.61 -7.47 9.79
C ILE A 11 -5.86 -6.12 10.47
N LEU A 12 -6.81 -6.05 11.40
CA LEU A 12 -7.15 -4.80 12.09
C LEU A 12 -5.99 -4.26 12.91
N LEU A 13 -5.26 -5.12 13.63
CA LEU A 13 -4.08 -4.71 14.39
C LEU A 13 -2.95 -4.23 13.48
N GLY A 14 -2.68 -4.95 12.38
CA GLY A 14 -1.69 -4.54 11.39
C GLY A 14 -2.05 -3.21 10.72
N LEU A 15 -3.33 -3.00 10.40
CA LEU A 15 -3.82 -1.74 9.84
C LEU A 15 -3.70 -0.59 10.84
N ALA A 16 -4.07 -0.82 12.10
CA ALA A 16 -4.00 0.19 13.16
C ALA A 16 -2.56 0.63 13.39
N PHE A 17 -1.64 -0.34 13.47
CA PHE A 17 -0.22 -0.06 13.64
C PHE A 17 0.36 0.67 12.41
N GLY A 18 0.09 0.18 11.19
CA GLY A 18 0.53 0.86 9.97
C GLY A 18 -0.03 2.28 9.82
N SER A 19 -1.28 2.51 10.24
CA SER A 19 -1.91 3.83 10.23
C SER A 19 -1.31 4.78 11.26
N PHE A 20 -0.95 4.26 12.44
CA PHE A 20 -0.26 5.02 13.48
C PHE A 20 1.12 5.50 13.00
N PHE A 21 1.91 4.62 12.40
CA PHE A 21 3.21 4.99 11.83
C PHE A 21 3.08 5.94 10.63
N LYS A 22 2.05 5.79 9.80
CA LYS A 22 1.74 6.77 8.76
C LYS A 22 1.47 8.16 9.35
N GLY A 23 0.72 8.23 10.45
CA GLY A 23 0.45 9.48 11.16
C GLY A 23 1.70 10.11 11.79
N LEU A 24 2.63 9.29 12.27
CA LEU A 24 3.88 9.75 12.91
C LEU A 24 4.99 10.15 11.93
N THR A 25 5.19 9.36 10.87
CA THR A 25 6.37 9.46 10.00
C THR A 25 6.06 10.10 8.65
N GLY A 26 4.78 10.20 8.28
CA GLY A 26 4.38 10.56 6.92
C GLY A 26 4.72 9.49 5.87
N MET A 27 5.40 8.39 6.24
CA MET A 27 5.67 7.27 5.34
C MET A 27 4.40 6.45 5.06
N GLY A 28 4.39 5.75 3.94
CA GLY A 28 3.24 4.97 3.50
C GLY A 28 2.85 3.86 4.49
N LEU A 29 1.55 3.83 4.84
CA LEU A 29 0.84 2.70 5.51
C LEU A 29 1.34 1.30 5.09
N PRO A 30 1.60 1.03 3.79
CA PRO A 30 2.06 -0.28 3.33
C PRO A 30 3.45 -0.69 3.84
N LEU A 31 4.38 0.25 4.06
CA LEU A 31 5.77 -0.08 4.41
C LEU A 31 5.89 -0.80 5.75
N VAL A 32 4.97 -0.54 6.68
CA VAL A 32 4.95 -1.17 8.00
C VAL A 32 3.94 -2.32 8.05
N ALA A 33 2.76 -2.13 7.46
CA ALA A 33 1.68 -3.12 7.57
C ALA A 33 1.89 -4.35 6.68
N VAL A 34 2.49 -4.21 5.48
CA VAL A 34 2.70 -5.35 4.58
C VAL A 34 3.63 -6.41 5.17
N PRO A 35 4.82 -6.08 5.72
CA PRO A 35 5.69 -7.10 6.33
C PRO A 35 5.03 -7.82 7.51
N ILE A 36 4.30 -7.09 8.35
CA ILE A 36 3.59 -7.64 9.51
C ILE A 36 2.51 -8.61 9.03
N LEU A 37 1.64 -8.17 8.12
CA LEU A 37 0.55 -8.99 7.60
C LEU A 37 1.05 -10.18 6.78
N ALA A 38 2.13 -10.00 6.01
CA ALA A 38 2.75 -11.06 5.22
C ALA A 38 3.28 -12.20 6.10
N GLY A 39 3.78 -11.89 7.30
CA GLY A 39 4.21 -12.89 8.27
C GLY A 39 3.10 -13.83 8.76
N PHE A 40 1.82 -13.43 8.64
CA PHE A 40 0.68 -14.23 9.11
C PHE A 40 -0.23 -14.73 8.00
N LEU A 41 -0.42 -13.94 6.93
CA LEU A 41 -1.39 -14.19 5.86
C LEU A 41 -0.74 -14.59 4.53
N GLY A 42 0.60 -14.51 4.43
CA GLY A 42 1.34 -14.58 3.18
C GLY A 42 1.40 -13.22 2.46
N ALA A 43 2.49 -13.01 1.71
CA ALA A 43 2.77 -11.73 1.08
C ALA A 43 1.67 -11.28 0.10
N GLU A 44 1.17 -12.19 -0.73
CA GLU A 44 0.14 -11.91 -1.72
C GLU A 44 -1.15 -11.36 -1.06
N HIS A 45 -1.67 -12.07 -0.05
CA HIS A 45 -2.87 -11.65 0.66
C HIS A 45 -2.67 -10.33 1.43
N ALA A 46 -1.51 -10.15 2.06
CA ALA A 46 -1.17 -8.92 2.77
C ALA A 46 -1.15 -7.70 1.85
N ILE A 47 -0.56 -7.82 0.65
CA ILE A 47 -0.50 -6.74 -0.34
C ILE A 47 -1.91 -6.37 -0.80
N VAL A 48 -2.74 -7.35 -1.17
CA VAL A 48 -4.10 -7.10 -1.68
C VAL A 48 -4.98 -6.44 -0.62
N VAL A 49 -4.96 -6.94 0.62
CA VAL A 49 -5.76 -6.40 1.73
C VAL A 49 -5.36 -4.94 2.04
N MET A 50 -4.06 -4.62 1.97
CA MET A 50 -3.56 -3.27 2.21
C MET A 50 -3.94 -2.27 1.12
N GLN A 51 -4.16 -2.73 -0.10
CA GLN A 51 -4.53 -1.88 -1.22
C GLN A 51 -5.96 -1.34 -1.10
N ILE A 52 -6.87 -2.09 -0.49
CA ILE A 52 -8.28 -1.69 -0.29
C ILE A 52 -8.40 -0.34 0.46
N PRO A 53 -7.88 -0.19 1.70
CA PRO A 53 -8.01 1.07 2.43
C PRO A 53 -7.22 2.20 1.77
N GLY A 54 -6.08 1.89 1.13
CA GLY A 54 -5.31 2.88 0.38
C GLY A 54 -6.10 3.47 -0.80
N LEU A 55 -6.72 2.61 -1.61
CA LEU A 55 -7.56 3.01 -2.73
C LEU A 55 -8.78 3.80 -2.26
N VAL A 56 -9.49 3.31 -1.24
CA VAL A 56 -10.67 4.00 -0.69
C VAL A 56 -10.29 5.40 -0.19
N SER A 57 -9.19 5.52 0.57
CA SER A 57 -8.74 6.81 1.09
C SER A 57 -8.32 7.78 -0.02
N ASN A 58 -7.60 7.30 -1.04
CA ASN A 58 -7.17 8.12 -2.17
C ASN A 58 -8.36 8.56 -3.04
N ILE A 59 -9.32 7.66 -3.33
CA ILE A 59 -10.55 8.00 -4.05
C ILE A 59 -11.35 9.04 -3.27
N TRP A 60 -11.48 8.85 -1.95
CA TRP A 60 -12.15 9.81 -1.08
C TRP A 60 -11.47 11.18 -1.10
N LEU A 61 -10.14 11.22 -1.08
CA LEU A 61 -9.37 12.46 -1.14
C LEU A 61 -9.62 13.19 -2.47
N VAL A 62 -9.56 12.48 -3.60
CA VAL A 62 -9.85 13.02 -4.93
C VAL A 62 -11.29 13.53 -5.01
N TRP A 63 -12.26 12.76 -4.52
CA TRP A 63 -13.67 13.18 -4.54
C TRP A 63 -13.88 14.44 -3.70
N SER A 64 -13.38 14.45 -2.46
CA SER A 64 -13.56 15.56 -1.51
C SER A 64 -12.89 16.84 -2.00
N HIS A 65 -11.69 16.75 -2.56
CA HIS A 65 -10.91 17.89 -3.01
C HIS A 65 -11.02 18.18 -4.52
N ARG A 66 -11.99 17.56 -5.22
CA ARG A 66 -12.18 17.75 -6.68
C ARG A 66 -12.37 19.21 -7.11
N ARG A 67 -12.90 20.06 -6.22
CA ARG A 67 -13.08 21.50 -6.50
C ARG A 67 -11.77 22.29 -6.41
N SER A 68 -10.83 21.85 -5.58
CA SER A 68 -9.49 22.43 -5.44
C SER A 68 -8.50 21.89 -6.46
N ALA A 69 -8.89 20.90 -7.28
CA ALA A 69 -8.06 20.36 -8.36
C ALA A 69 -7.70 21.41 -9.43
N VAL A 70 -8.49 22.50 -9.54
CA VAL A 70 -8.22 23.61 -10.45
C VAL A 70 -7.01 24.45 -10.02
N GLU A 71 -6.71 24.47 -8.72
CA GLU A 71 -5.59 25.26 -8.15
C GLU A 71 -4.26 24.48 -8.14
N ALA A 72 -4.32 23.15 -8.29
CA ALA A 72 -3.15 22.26 -8.27
C ALA A 72 -2.93 21.63 -9.65
N PRO A 73 -2.12 22.26 -10.54
CA PRO A 73 -1.84 21.69 -11.85
C PRO A 73 -1.18 20.32 -11.72
N MET A 74 -1.58 19.39 -12.58
CA MET A 74 -1.07 18.02 -12.58
C MET A 74 0.43 18.01 -12.90
N ARG A 75 1.25 17.67 -11.90
CA ARG A 75 2.71 17.65 -12.02
C ARG A 75 3.21 16.36 -12.64
N PHE A 76 3.21 16.30 -13.97
CA PHE A 76 3.71 15.15 -14.73
C PHE A 76 5.16 14.80 -14.38
N ASP A 77 5.98 15.80 -14.04
CA ASP A 77 7.37 15.64 -13.60
C ASP A 77 7.52 14.75 -12.35
N MET A 78 6.47 14.61 -11.54
CA MET A 78 6.48 13.70 -10.39
C MET A 78 5.80 12.38 -10.74
N ILE A 79 4.72 12.40 -11.51
CA ILE A 79 3.92 11.22 -11.82
C ILE A 79 4.70 10.24 -12.71
N VAL A 80 5.30 10.75 -13.79
CA VAL A 80 6.04 9.92 -14.77
C VAL A 80 7.18 9.13 -14.12
N PRO A 81 8.13 9.76 -13.40
CA PRO A 81 9.19 8.99 -12.74
C PRO A 81 8.64 8.06 -11.65
N SER A 82 7.55 8.42 -10.96
CA SER A 82 6.91 7.53 -9.97
C SER A 82 6.38 6.25 -10.61
N VAL A 83 5.67 6.37 -11.73
CA VAL A 83 5.13 5.21 -12.46
C VAL A 83 6.26 4.34 -12.99
N LEU A 84 7.29 4.95 -13.60
CA LEU A 84 8.45 4.23 -14.11
C LEU A 84 9.20 3.49 -12.98
N ALA A 85 9.42 4.15 -11.85
CA ALA A 85 10.09 3.55 -10.70
C ALA A 85 9.29 2.39 -10.09
N VAL A 86 7.95 2.49 -10.03
CA VAL A 86 7.09 1.39 -9.57
C VAL A 86 7.18 0.19 -10.51
N VAL A 87 7.06 0.40 -11.82
CA VAL A 87 7.18 -0.69 -12.80
C VAL A 87 8.55 -1.34 -12.73
N ALA A 88 9.62 -0.54 -12.71
CA ALA A 88 10.99 -1.05 -12.58
C ALA A 88 11.20 -1.82 -11.26
N GLY A 89 10.65 -1.32 -10.16
CA GLY A 89 10.75 -1.97 -8.85
C GLY A 89 10.02 -3.31 -8.79
N VAL A 90 8.82 -3.41 -9.35
CA VAL A 90 8.08 -4.68 -9.44
C VAL A 90 8.85 -5.69 -10.28
N TRP A 91 9.38 -5.27 -11.43
CA TRP A 91 10.16 -6.13 -12.31
C TRP A 91 11.48 -6.59 -11.66
N PHE A 92 12.11 -5.72 -10.87
CA PHE A 92 13.29 -6.07 -10.08
C PHE A 92 12.99 -7.11 -9.01
N LEU A 93 11.86 -6.99 -8.31
CA LEU A 93 11.45 -7.95 -7.28
C LEU A 93 11.18 -9.33 -7.88
N ASP A 94 10.52 -9.39 -9.04
CA ASP A 94 10.26 -10.64 -9.77
C ASP A 94 11.58 -11.35 -10.15
N PHE A 95 12.54 -10.60 -10.69
CA PHE A 95 13.88 -11.14 -11.02
C PHE A 95 14.70 -11.53 -9.78
N ALA A 96 14.52 -10.82 -8.66
CA ALA A 96 15.25 -11.10 -7.43
C ALA A 96 14.69 -12.34 -6.71
N ASP A 97 13.38 -12.57 -6.76
CA ASP A 97 12.73 -13.74 -6.15
C ASP A 97 13.19 -15.06 -6.81
N GLU A 98 13.38 -15.05 -8.14
CA GLU A 98 13.98 -16.17 -8.88
C GLU A 98 15.43 -16.51 -8.47
N ARG A 99 16.16 -15.55 -7.88
CA ARG A 99 17.56 -15.74 -7.46
C ARG A 99 17.75 -16.06 -5.98
N VAL A 100 16.75 -15.83 -5.13
CA VAL A 100 16.86 -15.94 -3.66
C VAL A 100 16.18 -17.20 -3.09
N THR A 101 15.51 -18.01 -3.92
CA THR A 101 15.06 -19.37 -3.57
C THR A 101 16.10 -20.45 -3.90
N VAL A 102 17.31 -20.32 -3.33
CA VAL A 102 18.31 -21.42 -3.20
C VAL A 102 18.57 -21.68 -1.72
#